data_AF-A0A2U2SKG2-F1
#
_entry.id   AF-A0A2U2SKG2-F1
#
_cell.length_a   1.000
_cell.length_b   1.000
_cell.length_c   1.000
_cell.angle_alpha   90.00
_cell.angle_beta   90.00
_cell.angle_gamma   90.00
#
_symmetry.space_group_name_H-M   'P 1'
#
loop_
_entity.id
_entity.type
_entity.pdbx_description
1 polymer ?
#
loop_
_entity_poly.entity_id
_entity_poly.type
_entity_poly.pdbx_seq_one_letter_code
_entity_poly.pdbx_strand_id
1 'polypeptide(L)' 'MRKFFNFFIGALIGGFLGATVALLLAPSSGEALRLELRERVQRLQEELRQAAAQRRAELEEQLAALRSPKP' A
#
# COMPACT_ATOMS: atom_id res chain seq x y z
N MET A 1 26.46 -25.62 17.97
CA MET A 1 26.72 -25.09 16.60
C MET A 1 26.17 -25.99 15.49
N ARG A 2 26.69 -27.21 15.26
CA ARG A 2 26.25 -28.09 14.14
C ARG A 2 24.75 -28.41 14.10
N LYS A 3 24.11 -28.66 15.26
CA LYS A 3 22.66 -28.95 15.33
C LYS A 3 21.80 -27.76 14.90
N PHE A 4 22.20 -26.55 15.27
CA PHE A 4 21.51 -25.32 14.88
C PHE A 4 21.66 -25.06 13.38
N PHE A 5 22.84 -25.30 12.82
CA PHE A 5 23.08 -25.19 11.38
C PHE A 5 22.23 -26.18 10.56
N ASN A 6 22.15 -27.44 11.02
CA ASN A 6 21.30 -28.44 10.38
C ASN A 6 19.80 -28.07 10.46
N PHE A 7 19.35 -27.50 11.58
CA PHE A 7 17.98 -26.97 11.70
C PHE A 7 17.73 -25.81 10.73
N PHE A 8 18.67 -24.87 10.62
CA PHE A 8 18.54 -23.72 9.73
C PHE A 8 18.47 -24.13 8.25
N ILE A 9 19.30 -25.11 7.85
CA ILE A 9 19.22 -25.71 6.51
C ILE A 9 17.85 -26.37 6.29
N GLY A 10 17.37 -27.14 7.26
CA GLY A 10 16.04 -27.76 7.18
C GLY A 10 14.91 -26.73 7.05
N ALA A 11 14.98 -25.63 7.80
CA ALA A 11 14.00 -24.54 7.73
C ALA A 11 14.05 -23.79 6.39
N LEU A 12 15.24 -23.56 5.83
CA LEU A 12 15.39 -22.95 4.51
C LEU A 12 14.80 -23.84 3.41
N ILE A 13 15.13 -25.13 3.42
CA ILE A 13 14.63 -26.08 2.41
C ILE A 13 13.11 -26.26 2.55
N GLY A 14 12.61 -26.45 3.78
CA GLY A 14 11.18 -26.57 4.06
C GLY A 14 10.40 -25.30 3.73
N GLY A 15 10.96 -24.12 4.04
CA GLY A 15 10.37 -22.83 3.70
C GLY A 15 10.34 -22.60 2.18
N PHE A 16 11.39 -23.01 1.47
CA PHE A 16 11.42 -22.90 0.00
C PHE A 16 10.41 -23.85 -0.67
N LEU A 17 10.34 -25.12 -0.25
CA LEU A 17 9.34 -26.06 -0.73
C LEU A 17 7.91 -25.60 -0.41
N GLY A 18 7.68 -25.13 0.82
CA GLY A 18 6.39 -24.61 1.26
C GLY A 18 5.97 -23.36 0.47
N ALA A 19 6.89 -22.42 0.23
CA ALA A 19 6.63 -21.24 -0.60
C ALA A 19 6.34 -21.61 -2.05
N THR A 20 7.06 -22.59 -2.61
CA THR A 20 6.82 -23.08 -3.97
C THR A 20 5.43 -23.70 -4.11
N VAL A 21 5.04 -24.57 -3.17
CA VAL A 21 3.70 -25.16 -3.13
C VAL A 21 2.63 -24.09 -2.91
N ALA A 22 2.86 -23.14 -2.00
CA ALA A 22 1.94 -22.03 -1.78
C ALA A 22 1.76 -21.17 -3.04
N LEU A 23 2.82 -20.93 -3.82
CA LEU A 23 2.72 -20.19 -5.08
C LEU A 23 1.99 -20.99 -6.17
N LEU A 24 2.22 -22.31 -6.28
CA LEU A 24 1.54 -23.17 -7.26
C LEU A 24 0.08 -23.43 -6.92
N LEU A 25 -0.23 -23.57 -5.62
CA LEU A 25 -1.56 -23.96 -5.13
C LEU A 25 -2.41 -22.76 -4.73
N ALA A 26 -1.82 -21.58 -4.53
CA ALA A 26 -2.58 -20.35 -4.35
C ALA A 26 -3.33 -20.05 -5.66
N PRO A 27 -4.67 -20.02 -5.64
CA PRO A 27 -5.47 -19.93 -6.86
C PRO A 27 -5.40 -18.56 -7.57
N SER A 28 -4.61 -17.58 -7.11
CA SER A 28 -4.64 -16.20 -7.66
C SER A 28 -3.53 -15.23 -7.18
N SER A 29 -2.27 -15.63 -7.02
CA SER A 29 -1.30 -14.86 -6.20
C SER A 29 -0.53 -13.70 -6.87
N GLY A 30 -0.64 -13.48 -8.19
CA GLY A 30 0.10 -12.43 -8.90
C GLY A 30 -0.77 -11.38 -9.57
N GLU A 31 -1.54 -11.78 -10.58
CA GLU A 31 -2.41 -10.90 -11.38
C GLU A 31 -3.54 -10.30 -10.55
N ALA A 32 -4.28 -11.11 -9.79
CA ALA A 32 -5.40 -10.62 -9.00
C ALA A 32 -4.96 -9.69 -7.87
N LEU A 33 -3.85 -10.01 -7.18
CA LEU A 33 -3.28 -9.15 -6.15
C LEU A 33 -2.79 -7.82 -6.74
N ARG A 34 -2.14 -7.85 -7.91
CA ARG A 34 -1.72 -6.64 -8.63
C ARG A 34 -2.93 -5.80 -9.07
N LEU A 35 -3.99 -6.44 -9.55
CA LEU A 35 -5.22 -5.78 -9.95
C LEU A 35 -5.88 -5.08 -8.74
N GLU A 36 -6.01 -5.79 -7.62
CA GLU A 36 -6.59 -5.26 -6.39
C GLU A 36 -5.74 -4.11 -5.83
N LEU A 37 -4.42 -4.27 -5.78
CA LEU A 37 -3.50 -3.19 -5.38
C LEU A 37 -3.64 -1.96 -6.26
N ARG A 38 -3.69 -2.14 -7.59
CA ARG A 38 -3.83 -1.04 -8.54
C ARG A 38 -5.13 -0.29 -8.33
N GLU A 39 -6.23 -1.02 -8.17
CA GLU A 39 -7.56 -0.44 -7.92
C GLU A 39 -7.59 0.30 -6.56
N ARG A 40 -6.93 -0.24 -5.53
CA ARG A 40 -6.81 0.42 -4.21
C ARG A 40 -5.98 1.71 -4.28
N VAL A 41 -4.87 1.68 -5.02
CA VAL A 41 -4.02 2.87 -5.22
C VAL A 41 -4.75 3.95 -6.03
N GLN A 42 -5.52 3.58 -7.05
CA GLN A 42 -6.31 4.54 -7.82
C GLN A 42 -7.36 5.25 -6.95
N ARG A 43 -8.12 4.50 -6.15
CA ARG A 43 -9.07 5.07 -5.19
C ARG A 43 -8.41 6.03 -4.20
N LEU A 44 -7.28 5.62 -3.62
CA LEU A 44 -6.51 6.48 -2.71
C LEU A 44 -6.04 7.78 -3.39
N GLN A 45 -5.59 7.72 -4.65
CA GLN A 45 -5.20 8.94 -5.37
C GLN A 45 -6.37 9.88 -5.64
N GLU A 46 -7.55 9.34 -5.95
CA GLU A 46 -8.76 10.14 -6.13
C GLU A 46 -9.21 10.80 -4.83
N GLU A 47 -9.23 10.06 -3.72
CA GLU A 47 -9.52 10.59 -2.38
C GLU A 47 -8.53 11.69 -1.99
N LEU A 48 -7.23 11.49 -2.22
CA LEU A 48 -6.21 12.50 -1.96
C LEU A 48 -6.39 13.76 -2.80
N ARG A 49 -6.74 13.63 -4.09
CA ARG A 49 -7.00 14.77 -4.96
C ARG A 49 -8.22 15.56 -4.50
N GLN A 50 -9.30 14.87 -4.11
CA GLN A 50 -10.50 15.52 -3.59
C GLN A 50 -10.21 16.24 -2.28
N ALA A 51 -9.51 15.60 -1.35
CA ALA A 51 -9.11 16.21 -0.09
C ALA A 51 -8.20 17.43 -0.32
N ALA A 52 -7.24 17.34 -1.23
CA ALA A 52 -6.37 18.46 -1.58
C ALA A 52 -7.14 19.63 -2.24
N ALA A 53 -8.13 19.33 -3.09
CA ALA A 53 -8.98 20.33 -3.70
C ALA A 53 -9.86 21.05 -2.65
N GLN A 54 -10.45 20.31 -1.72
CA GLN A 54 -11.23 20.89 -0.61
C GLN A 54 -10.36 21.77 0.28
N ARG A 55 -9.17 21.28 0.67
CA ARG A 55 -8.21 22.06 1.48
C ARG A 55 -7.75 23.33 0.77
N ARG A 56 -7.55 23.29 -0.56
CA ARG A 56 -7.22 24.48 -1.34
C ARG A 56 -8.36 25.50 -1.33
N ALA A 57 -9.60 25.05 -1.53
CA ALA A 57 -10.77 25.91 -1.47
C ALA A 57 -10.90 26.58 -0.09
N GLU A 58 -10.76 25.81 1.00
CA GLU A 58 -10.79 26.35 2.37
C GLU A 58 -9.69 27.39 2.63
N LEU A 59 -8.47 27.13 2.14
CA LEU A 59 -7.35 28.05 2.29
C LEU A 59 -7.51 29.32 1.46
N GLU A 60 -8.06 29.24 0.25
CA GLU A 60 -8.37 30.41 -0.58
C GLU A 60 -9.45 31.30 0.08
N GLU A 61 -10.46 30.68 0.67
CA GLU A 61 -11.53 31.38 1.39
C GLU A 61 -10.98 32.11 2.64
N GLN A 62 -10.10 31.45 3.39
CA GLN A 62 -9.39 32.06 4.52
C GLN A 62 -8.47 33.20 4.07
N LEU A 63 -7.76 33.03 2.94
CA LEU A 63 -6.89 34.07 2.40
C LEU A 63 -7.70 35.30 1.96
N ALA A 64 -8.89 35.10 1.39
CA ALA A 64 -9.80 36.17 1.00
C ALA A 64 -10.37 36.93 2.21
N ALA A 65 -10.73 36.20 3.28
CA ALA A 65 -11.17 36.80 4.54
C ALA A 65 -10.07 37.65 5.19
N LEU A 66 -8.81 37.20 5.16
CA LEU A 66 -7.67 37.95 5.70
C LEU A 66 -7.24 39.14 4.83
N ARG A 67 -7.51 39.09 3.52
CA ARG A 67 -7.24 40.20 2.57
C ARG A 67 -8.31 41.29 2.56
N SER A 68 -9.40 41.12 3.30
CA SER A 68 -10.42 42.15 3.44
C SER A 68 -9.86 43.31 4.26
N PRO A 69 -9.78 44.54 3.70
CA PRO A 69 -9.28 45.70 4.44
C PRO A 69 -10.21 45.97 5.62
N LYS A 70 -9.63 45.95 6.82
CA LYS A 70 -10.32 46.33 8.05
C LYS A 70 -10.72 47.82 7.94
N PRO A 71 -11.98 48.19 8.23
CA PRO A 71 -12.43 49.58 8.21
C PRO A 71 -11.69 50.43 9.25
#